data_AF-A0A4P1QGJ0-F1
#
_entry.id   AF-A0A4P1QGJ0-F1
#
_cell.length_a   1.000
_cell.length_b   1.000
_cell.length_c   1.000
_cell.angle_alpha   90.00
_cell.angle_beta   90.00
_cell.angle_gamma   90.00
#
_symmetry.space_group_name_H-M   'P 1'
#
loop_
_entity.id
_entity.type
_entity.pdbx_description
1 polymer ?
#
loop_
_entity_poly.entity_id
_entity_poly.type
_entity_poly.pdbx_seq_one_letter_code
_entity_poly.pdbx_strand_id
1 'polypeptide(L)'
;MPKKSLNLLVLAGTLITPIIGTPLLVSCKNIDYEQDIVISFKENKSTFFASDVLDKITFKSKSNKVKYTPKLIKSDDVSGEVILSITPNYKGTKKSFTLKLSGFAKKLEAILKQIEEFDLQDKDKHKVEDYITSFGNDLTKKLAIKTSIGKNLQDFLHLYNLTAKFTLEPKDAKKGIATLKSEFSLENQKQTLETEISGFKTNEVLTKAIEKIKSITPPNWFERKRWQDSQWLRYCIC
;
A
#
# COMPACT_ATOMS: atom_id res chain seq x y z
N MET A 1 44.21 52.34 65.17
CA MET A 1 44.54 51.09 64.42
C MET A 1 43.31 50.69 63.59
N PRO A 2 43.45 50.24 62.33
CA PRO A 2 43.82 51.09 61.19
C PRO A 2 42.83 51.04 60.00
N LYS A 3 42.87 52.11 59.16
CA LYS A 3 42.82 52.16 57.67
C LYS A 3 41.53 51.66 56.96
N LYS A 4 40.99 52.26 55.88
CA LYS A 4 41.48 53.27 54.91
C LYS A 4 40.30 53.73 54.00
N SER A 5 40.39 54.98 53.54
CA SER A 5 39.84 55.67 52.34
C SER A 5 38.86 54.93 51.40
N LEU A 6 37.68 55.51 51.09
CA LEU A 6 37.40 56.57 50.09
C LEU A 6 37.63 56.11 48.63
N ASN A 7 36.57 56.11 47.80
CA ASN A 7 36.56 56.70 46.46
C ASN A 7 35.15 56.78 45.82
N LEU A 8 34.69 58.02 45.77
CA LEU A 8 33.88 58.74 44.78
C LEU A 8 33.90 58.15 43.33
N LEU A 9 32.75 58.09 42.64
CA LEU A 9 32.45 58.75 41.35
C LEU A 9 31.22 58.15 40.60
N VAL A 10 30.31 59.06 40.25
CA VAL A 10 29.55 59.20 38.99
C VAL A 10 28.24 58.42 38.75
N LEU A 11 27.16 59.22 38.80
CA LEU A 11 25.91 59.08 38.05
C LEU A 11 26.16 58.76 36.56
N ALA A 12 25.53 57.71 36.07
CA ALA A 12 25.00 57.67 34.71
C ALA A 12 23.70 56.86 34.72
N GLY A 13 22.57 57.57 34.68
CA GLY A 13 21.28 56.96 34.40
C GLY A 13 21.29 56.44 32.97
N THR A 14 21.32 55.12 32.81
CA THR A 14 20.99 54.49 31.54
C THR A 14 19.49 54.31 31.45
N LEU A 15 18.84 55.28 30.81
CA LEU A 15 17.57 55.06 30.15
C LEU A 15 17.77 53.91 29.17
N ILE A 16 17.36 52.70 29.55
CA ILE A 16 17.12 51.63 28.59
C ILE A 16 15.88 52.08 27.83
N THR A 17 16.10 52.82 26.75
CA THR A 17 15.06 53.10 25.78
C THR A 17 14.44 51.76 25.38
N PRO A 18 13.11 51.59 25.45
CA PRO A 18 12.50 50.48 24.74
C PRO A 18 12.93 50.66 23.28
N ILE A 19 13.52 49.61 22.71
CA ILE A 19 13.60 49.49 21.27
C ILE A 19 12.13 49.51 20.83
N ILE A 20 11.65 50.70 20.45
CA ILE A 20 10.49 50.85 19.60
C ILE A 20 10.96 50.19 18.31
N GLY A 21 10.80 48.86 18.25
CA GLY A 21 10.76 48.16 16.99
C GLY A 21 9.69 48.91 16.23
N THR A 22 10.12 49.66 15.22
CA THR A 22 9.19 50.27 14.28
C THR A 22 8.22 49.16 13.90
N PRO A 23 6.90 49.32 14.11
CA PRO A 23 5.98 48.43 13.46
C PRO A 23 6.35 48.54 11.99
N LEU A 24 6.81 47.44 11.40
CA LEU A 24 6.91 47.33 9.95
C LEU A 24 5.52 47.69 9.46
N LEU A 25 5.36 48.92 9.01
CA LEU A 25 4.20 49.39 8.28
C LEU A 25 4.25 48.63 6.97
N VAL A 26 3.73 47.40 6.99
CA VAL A 26 3.38 46.67 5.79
C VAL A 26 2.39 47.57 5.09
N SER A 27 2.85 48.23 4.02
CA SER A 27 2.04 49.08 3.17
C SER A 27 0.71 48.39 2.87
N CYS A 28 -0.38 48.97 3.37
CA CYS A 28 -1.75 48.43 3.35
C CYS A 28 -2.37 48.26 1.93
N LYS A 29 -1.58 48.28 0.86
CA LYS A 29 -2.11 48.26 -0.51
C LYS A 29 -2.05 46.90 -1.20
N ASN A 30 -1.04 46.06 -0.96
CA ASN A 30 -0.93 44.74 -1.60
C ASN A 30 -0.69 43.64 -0.55
N ILE A 31 -1.67 42.77 -0.35
CA ILE A 31 -1.53 41.58 0.51
C ILE A 31 -0.88 40.47 -0.32
N ASP A 32 0.24 39.94 0.13
CA ASP A 32 0.78 38.69 -0.39
C ASP A 32 -0.01 37.53 0.20
N TYR A 33 -0.89 36.92 -0.60
CA TYR A 33 -1.80 35.86 -0.15
C TYR A 33 -1.09 34.57 0.27
N GLU A 34 0.09 34.27 -0.30
CA GLU A 34 0.85 33.07 0.07
C GLU A 34 1.53 33.25 1.43
N GLN A 35 1.90 34.49 1.77
CA GLN A 35 2.50 34.82 3.06
C GLN A 35 1.45 35.19 4.13
N ASP A 36 0.26 35.63 3.74
CA ASP A 36 -0.83 36.00 4.63
C ASP A 36 -1.61 34.79 5.17
N ILE A 37 -1.58 33.66 4.47
CA ILE A 37 -2.32 32.47 4.89
C ILE A 37 -1.72 31.81 6.15
N VAL A 38 -2.59 31.39 7.06
CA VAL A 38 -2.27 30.57 8.22
C VAL A 38 -3.08 29.28 8.12
N ILE A 39 -2.38 28.14 8.18
CA ILE A 39 -2.96 26.81 8.04
C ILE A 39 -3.00 26.16 9.42
N SER A 40 -4.15 25.65 9.80
CA SER A 40 -4.31 24.86 11.02
C SER A 40 -5.13 23.60 10.74
N PHE A 41 -4.79 22.51 11.43
CA PHE A 41 -5.48 21.23 11.33
C PHE A 41 -6.26 20.97 12.63
N LYS A 42 -7.44 20.36 12.53
CA LYS A 42 -8.27 19.99 13.70
C LYS A 42 -7.60 18.92 14.58
N GLU A 43 -6.74 18.12 13.98
CA GLU A 43 -6.00 17.04 14.61
C GLU A 43 -4.63 16.88 13.92
N ASN A 44 -3.77 15.99 14.41
CA ASN A 44 -2.47 15.76 13.80
C ASN A 44 -2.62 15.19 12.38
N LYS A 45 -1.87 15.72 11.41
CA LYS A 45 -1.93 15.25 10.01
C LYS A 45 -1.74 13.74 9.88
N SER A 46 -0.87 13.16 10.72
CA SER A 46 -0.57 11.72 10.67
C SER A 46 -1.73 10.83 11.14
N THR A 47 -2.86 11.38 11.60
CA THR A 47 -4.01 10.59 12.09
C THR A 47 -5.14 10.47 11.08
N PHE A 48 -5.09 11.17 9.94
CA PHE A 48 -6.14 11.12 8.92
C PHE A 48 -5.55 11.12 7.50
N PHE A 49 -6.33 10.61 6.55
CA PHE A 49 -5.90 10.42 5.16
C PHE A 49 -5.91 11.74 4.37
N ALA A 50 -5.10 11.79 3.31
CA ALA A 50 -5.01 12.96 2.45
C ALA A 50 -6.34 13.23 1.71
N SER A 51 -7.09 12.18 1.40
CA SER A 51 -8.46 12.26 0.85
C SER A 51 -9.42 13.08 1.72
N ASP A 52 -9.23 13.08 3.03
CA ASP A 52 -10.18 13.63 4.00
C ASP A 52 -9.80 15.06 4.45
N VAL A 53 -8.77 15.65 3.82
CA VAL A 53 -8.15 16.89 4.30
C VAL A 53 -9.11 18.06 4.39
N LEU A 54 -10.08 18.19 3.47
CA LEU A 54 -10.97 19.36 3.41
C LEU A 54 -11.85 19.49 4.65
N ASP A 55 -12.19 18.37 5.30
CA ASP A 55 -13.01 18.36 6.50
C ASP A 55 -12.20 18.67 7.78
N LYS A 56 -10.87 18.58 7.69
CA LYS A 56 -9.94 18.65 8.81
C LYS A 56 -9.02 19.87 8.79
N ILE A 57 -8.95 20.58 7.67
CA ILE A 57 -8.11 21.77 7.49
C ILE A 57 -8.90 23.06 7.68
N THR A 58 -8.24 24.08 8.22
CA THR A 58 -8.78 25.42 8.38
C THR A 58 -7.75 26.45 7.93
N PHE A 59 -8.24 27.52 7.30
CA PHE A 59 -7.41 28.59 6.77
C PHE A 59 -7.82 29.92 7.41
N LYS A 60 -6.84 30.65 7.93
CA LYS A 60 -7.00 32.00 8.49
C LYS A 60 -6.08 32.97 7.77
N SER A 61 -6.36 34.26 7.91
CA SER A 61 -5.57 35.35 7.34
C SER A 61 -4.83 36.07 8.46
N LYS A 62 -3.50 36.24 8.34
CA LYS A 62 -2.70 37.03 9.29
C LYS A 62 -3.20 38.47 9.37
N SER A 63 -3.60 39.04 8.24
CA SER A 63 -4.16 40.40 8.15
C SER A 63 -5.62 40.50 8.61
N ASN A 64 -6.29 39.37 8.89
CA ASN A 64 -7.73 39.28 9.20
C ASN A 64 -8.66 39.87 8.12
N LYS A 65 -8.16 40.07 6.89
CA LYS A 65 -8.91 40.71 5.79
C LYS A 65 -9.34 39.74 4.71
N VAL A 66 -8.62 38.63 4.54
CA VAL A 66 -8.81 37.69 3.43
C VAL A 66 -9.52 36.44 3.92
N LYS A 67 -10.52 35.97 3.17
CA LYS A 67 -11.10 34.63 3.36
C LYS A 67 -10.54 33.68 2.31
N TYR A 68 -10.05 32.52 2.73
CA TYR A 68 -9.47 31.53 1.82
C TYR A 68 -10.45 30.39 1.56
N THR A 69 -10.72 30.09 0.29
CA THR A 69 -11.54 28.95 -0.11
C THR A 69 -10.64 27.87 -0.70
N PRO A 70 -10.48 26.72 -0.03
CA PRO A 70 -9.74 25.60 -0.57
C PRO A 70 -10.60 24.78 -1.54
N LYS A 71 -9.95 24.20 -2.55
CA LYS A 71 -10.49 23.16 -3.40
C LYS A 71 -9.46 22.04 -3.53
N LEU A 72 -9.89 20.80 -3.34
CA LEU A 72 -9.04 19.63 -3.58
C LEU A 72 -8.76 19.50 -5.08
N ILE A 73 -7.49 19.45 -5.47
CA ILE A 73 -7.07 19.12 -6.84
C ILE A 73 -6.76 17.63 -6.94
N LYS A 74 -5.89 17.15 -6.04
CA LYS A 74 -5.41 15.77 -6.02
C LYS A 74 -5.07 15.38 -4.59
N SER A 75 -5.43 14.18 -4.18
CA SER A 75 -4.94 13.50 -2.99
C SER A 75 -4.21 12.22 -3.37
N ASP A 76 -3.24 11.84 -2.55
CA ASP A 76 -2.50 10.59 -2.67
C ASP A 76 -2.35 9.97 -1.28
N ASP A 77 -3.19 8.97 -0.98
CA ASP A 77 -3.17 8.26 0.29
C ASP A 77 -2.06 7.19 0.36
N VAL A 78 -1.32 6.96 -0.73
CA VAL A 78 -0.13 6.10 -0.72
C VAL A 78 1.06 6.87 -0.14
N SER A 79 1.28 8.10 -0.62
CA SER A 79 2.38 8.95 -0.15
C SER A 79 2.00 9.78 1.08
N GLY A 80 0.71 9.98 1.33
CA GLY A 80 0.23 10.88 2.40
C GLY A 80 0.40 12.33 1.99
N GLU A 81 0.03 12.66 0.75
CA GLU A 81 0.21 13.98 0.14
C GLU A 81 -1.07 14.52 -0.50
N VAL A 82 -1.21 15.84 -0.50
CA VAL A 82 -2.36 16.51 -1.11
C VAL A 82 -1.96 17.82 -1.78
N ILE A 83 -2.65 18.12 -2.89
CA ILE A 83 -2.52 19.35 -3.65
C ILE A 83 -3.87 20.07 -3.60
N LEU A 84 -3.85 21.29 -3.08
CA LEU A 84 -5.02 22.16 -2.94
C LEU A 84 -4.88 23.40 -3.84
N SER A 85 -5.99 23.82 -4.45
CA SER A 85 -6.13 25.16 -5.01
C SER A 85 -6.73 26.07 -3.95
N ILE A 86 -6.05 27.16 -3.63
CA ILE A 86 -6.50 28.12 -2.64
C ILE A 86 -6.93 29.40 -3.35
N THR A 87 -8.19 29.79 -3.19
CA THR A 87 -8.72 31.05 -3.73
C THR A 87 -8.81 32.09 -2.62
N PRO A 88 -8.04 33.20 -2.69
CA PRO A 88 -8.21 34.32 -1.78
C PRO A 88 -9.44 35.14 -2.18
N ASN A 89 -10.33 35.38 -1.24
CA ASN A 89 -11.53 36.20 -1.43
C ASN A 89 -11.35 37.53 -0.71
N TYR A 90 -10.84 38.53 -1.44
CA TYR A 90 -10.70 39.91 -0.95
C TYR A 90 -10.76 40.89 -2.13
N LYS A 91 -11.65 41.89 -2.03
CA LYS A 91 -11.82 43.00 -3.01
C LYS A 91 -11.85 42.54 -4.49
N GLY A 92 -12.55 41.45 -4.79
CA GLY A 92 -12.71 40.95 -6.17
C GLY A 92 -11.52 40.17 -6.73
N THR A 93 -10.48 39.92 -5.94
CA THR A 93 -9.35 39.06 -6.36
C THR A 93 -9.81 37.61 -6.52
N LYS A 94 -9.40 36.95 -7.60
CA LYS A 94 -9.79 35.56 -7.93
C LYS A 94 -8.63 34.62 -8.25
N LYS A 95 -7.40 35.13 -8.39
CA LYS A 95 -6.28 34.29 -8.81
C LYS A 95 -5.95 33.31 -7.69
N SER A 96 -6.17 32.04 -7.94
CA SER A 96 -5.82 30.98 -7.01
C SER A 96 -4.33 30.66 -7.07
N PHE A 97 -3.82 30.11 -5.98
CA PHE A 97 -2.47 29.56 -5.90
C PHE A 97 -2.54 28.09 -5.46
N THR A 98 -1.44 27.37 -5.67
CA THR A 98 -1.36 25.94 -5.35
C THR A 98 -0.64 25.75 -4.04
N LEU A 99 -1.23 24.97 -3.15
CA LEU A 99 -0.64 24.58 -1.87
C LEU A 99 -0.41 23.07 -1.87
N LYS A 100 0.83 22.65 -1.65
CA LYS A 100 1.22 21.24 -1.50
C LYS A 100 1.43 20.95 -0.02
N LEU A 101 0.79 19.91 0.48
CA LEU A 101 0.89 19.49 1.88
C LEU A 101 1.24 18.00 1.93
N SER A 102 2.09 17.63 2.87
CA SER A 102 2.52 16.25 3.11
C SER A 102 2.50 15.90 4.61
N GLY A 103 2.66 14.61 4.90
CA GLY A 103 2.67 14.05 6.24
C GLY A 103 1.30 13.60 6.74
N PHE A 104 0.38 13.29 5.81
CA PHE A 104 -0.90 12.66 6.13
C PHE A 104 -0.73 11.16 6.39
N ALA A 105 -1.71 10.54 7.05
CA ALA A 105 -1.73 9.09 7.22
C ALA A 105 -1.76 8.39 5.85
N LYS A 106 -1.06 7.26 5.75
CA LYS A 106 -1.08 6.41 4.56
C LYS A 106 -2.19 5.36 4.68
N LYS A 107 -2.90 5.09 3.61
CA LYS A 107 -3.99 4.11 3.58
C LYS A 107 -3.49 2.75 3.08
N LEU A 108 -3.54 1.73 3.94
CA LEU A 108 -3.08 0.38 3.62
C LEU A 108 -3.75 -0.15 2.35
N GLU A 109 -5.06 -0.01 2.24
CA GLU A 109 -5.84 -0.43 1.06
C GLU A 109 -5.33 0.23 -0.24
N ALA A 110 -4.97 1.51 -0.19
CA ALA A 110 -4.43 2.23 -1.36
C ALA A 110 -3.04 1.74 -1.72
N ILE A 111 -2.21 1.41 -0.73
CA ILE A 111 -0.88 0.83 -0.95
C ILE A 111 -1.01 -0.56 -1.58
N LEU A 112 -1.85 -1.43 -1.03
CA LEU A 112 -1.99 -2.82 -1.50
C LEU A 112 -2.56 -2.91 -2.93
N LYS A 113 -3.33 -1.92 -3.38
CA LYS A 113 -3.79 -1.82 -4.78
C LYS A 113 -2.65 -1.71 -5.81
N GLN A 114 -1.42 -1.42 -5.37
CA GLN A 114 -0.25 -1.44 -6.24
C GLN A 114 0.30 -2.85 -6.49
N ILE A 115 -0.16 -3.85 -5.74
CA ILE A 115 0.16 -5.25 -6.00
C ILE A 115 -0.81 -5.75 -7.07
N GLU A 116 -0.26 -6.12 -8.23
CA GLU A 116 -1.04 -6.59 -9.39
C GLU A 116 -1.21 -8.11 -9.37
N GLU A 117 -0.17 -8.83 -8.96
CA GLU A 117 -0.11 -10.29 -9.05
C GLU A 117 0.72 -10.87 -7.91
N PHE A 118 0.28 -12.04 -7.44
CA PHE A 118 1.02 -12.90 -6.53
C PHE A 118 1.36 -14.20 -7.26
N ASP A 119 2.59 -14.67 -7.10
CA ASP A 119 3.01 -15.99 -7.58
C ASP A 119 4.00 -16.64 -6.62
N LEU A 120 4.21 -17.95 -6.79
CA LEU A 120 5.11 -18.76 -5.96
C LEU A 120 6.19 -19.41 -6.83
N GLN A 121 7.45 -19.18 -6.44
CA GLN A 121 8.60 -19.81 -7.08
C GLN A 121 8.60 -21.33 -6.88
N ASP A 122 9.06 -22.09 -7.87
CA ASP A 122 9.16 -23.56 -7.86
C ASP A 122 7.84 -24.31 -7.64
N LYS A 123 6.68 -23.64 -7.76
CA LYS A 123 5.36 -24.25 -7.58
C LYS A 123 5.10 -25.41 -8.55
N ASP A 124 5.60 -25.31 -9.78
CA ASP A 124 5.47 -26.28 -10.86
C ASP A 124 6.21 -27.60 -10.59
N LYS A 125 7.17 -27.58 -9.66
CA LYS A 125 7.97 -28.76 -9.29
C LYS A 125 7.33 -29.61 -8.19
N HIS A 126 6.35 -29.07 -7.48
CA HIS A 126 5.78 -29.67 -6.26
C HIS A 126 4.26 -29.78 -6.35
N LYS A 127 3.70 -30.80 -5.68
CA LYS A 127 2.26 -30.80 -5.39
C LYS A 127 1.98 -29.75 -4.31
N VAL A 128 0.72 -29.35 -4.20
CA VAL A 128 0.31 -28.31 -3.22
C VAL A 128 0.72 -28.70 -1.81
N GLU A 129 0.44 -29.94 -1.38
CA GLU A 129 0.76 -30.43 -0.04
C GLU A 129 2.27 -30.47 0.20
N ASP A 130 3.02 -31.02 -0.75
CA ASP A 130 4.49 -31.11 -0.67
C ASP A 130 5.12 -29.70 -0.57
N TYR A 131 4.56 -28.74 -1.30
CA TYR A 131 5.00 -27.35 -1.27
C TYR A 131 4.74 -26.70 0.10
N ILE A 132 3.55 -26.90 0.66
CA ILE A 132 3.19 -26.38 2.00
C ILE A 132 4.11 -26.99 3.06
N THR A 133 4.36 -28.30 3.01
CA THR A 133 5.27 -28.95 3.96
C THR A 133 6.71 -28.43 3.83
N SER A 134 7.18 -28.18 2.61
CA SER A 134 8.57 -27.77 2.36
C SER A 134 8.82 -26.28 2.63
N PHE A 135 7.86 -25.42 2.29
CA PHE A 135 8.05 -23.97 2.26
C PHE A 135 7.04 -23.17 3.08
N GLY A 136 6.05 -23.82 3.72
CA GLY A 136 4.95 -23.14 4.42
C GLY A 136 5.40 -22.13 5.49
N ASN A 137 6.47 -22.45 6.22
CA ASN A 137 7.03 -21.56 7.25
C ASN A 137 7.86 -20.39 6.68
N ASP A 138 8.25 -20.46 5.41
CA ASP A 138 9.17 -19.54 4.73
C ASP A 138 8.58 -19.00 3.42
N LEU A 139 7.25 -18.97 3.30
CA LEU A 139 6.53 -18.56 2.09
C LEU A 139 6.98 -17.18 1.58
N THR A 140 7.29 -16.25 2.47
CA THR A 140 7.81 -14.92 2.12
C THR A 140 9.04 -14.98 1.20
N LYS A 141 9.91 -16.00 1.34
CA LYS A 141 11.12 -16.16 0.51
C LYS A 141 10.82 -16.72 -0.88
N LYS A 142 9.68 -17.40 -1.04
CA LYS A 142 9.25 -18.01 -2.30
C LYS A 142 8.20 -17.19 -3.04
N LEU A 143 7.58 -16.23 -2.37
CA LEU A 143 6.57 -15.37 -2.94
C LEU A 143 7.20 -14.34 -3.87
N ALA A 144 6.76 -14.36 -5.13
CA ALA A 144 7.01 -13.31 -6.10
C ALA A 144 5.76 -12.43 -6.18
N ILE A 145 5.96 -11.12 -6.22
CA ILE A 145 4.88 -10.18 -6.51
C ILE A 145 5.24 -9.33 -7.71
N LYS A 146 4.23 -8.99 -8.49
CA LYS A 146 4.31 -7.92 -9.47
C LYS A 146 3.64 -6.69 -8.89
N THR A 147 4.36 -5.57 -8.90
CA THR A 147 3.82 -4.29 -8.44
C THR A 147 3.88 -3.26 -9.56
N SER A 148 2.93 -2.34 -9.57
CA SER A 148 2.89 -1.23 -10.55
C SER A 148 4.10 -0.30 -10.45
N ILE A 149 4.81 -0.32 -9.30
CA ILE A 149 6.05 0.43 -9.05
C ILE A 149 7.33 -0.37 -9.29
N GLY A 150 7.22 -1.60 -9.81
CA GLY A 150 8.37 -2.43 -10.17
C GLY A 150 9.23 -2.90 -9.00
N LYS A 151 8.67 -2.95 -7.79
CA LYS A 151 9.33 -3.46 -6.57
C LYS A 151 8.99 -4.94 -6.34
N ASN A 152 9.99 -5.69 -5.89
CA ASN A 152 9.77 -7.04 -5.34
C ASN A 152 9.12 -6.94 -3.95
N LEU A 153 8.77 -8.09 -3.36
CA LEU A 153 8.07 -8.14 -2.08
C LEU A 153 8.83 -7.44 -0.95
N GLN A 154 10.12 -7.75 -0.78
CA GLN A 154 10.90 -7.20 0.33
C GLN A 154 11.05 -5.69 0.23
N ASP A 155 11.36 -5.18 -0.96
CA ASP A 155 11.49 -3.74 -1.21
C ASP A 155 10.14 -3.03 -1.04
N PHE A 156 9.05 -3.66 -1.47
CA PHE A 156 7.70 -3.12 -1.32
C PHE A 156 7.30 -3.00 0.15
N LEU A 157 7.51 -4.07 0.93
CA LEU A 157 7.24 -4.07 2.37
C LEU A 157 8.09 -3.04 3.10
N HIS A 158 9.38 -2.95 2.79
CA HIS A 158 10.28 -1.99 3.41
C HIS A 158 9.92 -0.53 3.05
N LEU A 159 9.63 -0.25 1.78
CA LEU A 159 9.27 1.10 1.31
C LEU A 159 8.07 1.69 2.06
N TYR A 160 7.09 0.85 2.36
CA TYR A 160 5.86 1.27 3.03
C TYR A 160 5.83 0.94 4.53
N ASN A 161 6.91 0.38 5.07
CA ASN A 161 7.00 -0.08 6.46
C ASN A 161 5.86 -1.05 6.84
N LEU A 162 5.59 -2.01 5.94
CA LEU A 162 4.55 -3.02 6.10
C LEU A 162 5.12 -4.26 6.77
N THR A 163 4.26 -4.91 7.55
CA THR A 163 4.47 -6.30 7.97
C THR A 163 3.50 -7.19 7.23
N ALA A 164 3.94 -8.39 6.83
CA ALA A 164 3.11 -9.33 6.09
C ALA A 164 3.30 -10.75 6.61
N LYS A 165 2.20 -11.51 6.62
CA LYS A 165 2.16 -12.94 6.92
C LYS A 165 1.43 -13.66 5.80
N PHE A 166 2.01 -14.76 5.35
CA PHE A 166 1.48 -15.53 4.23
C PHE A 166 1.17 -16.95 4.69
N THR A 167 -0.01 -17.45 4.32
CA THR A 167 -0.38 -18.85 4.50
C THR A 167 -0.95 -19.40 3.19
N LEU A 168 -0.63 -20.65 2.90
CA LEU A 168 -1.08 -21.33 1.70
C LEU A 168 -1.96 -22.50 2.09
N GLU A 169 -3.16 -22.58 1.52
CA GLU A 169 -4.13 -23.65 1.78
C GLU A 169 -4.51 -24.34 0.47
N PRO A 170 -4.65 -25.68 0.45
CA PRO A 170 -5.13 -26.38 -0.74
C PRO A 170 -6.57 -25.97 -1.07
N LYS A 171 -6.83 -25.65 -2.35
CA LYS A 171 -8.19 -25.37 -2.86
C LYS A 171 -8.69 -26.51 -3.73
N ASP A 172 -7.94 -26.86 -4.76
CA ASP A 172 -8.17 -28.02 -5.61
C ASP A 172 -6.80 -28.67 -5.92
N ALA A 173 -6.33 -29.49 -4.99
CA ALA A 173 -5.05 -30.17 -5.10
C ALA A 173 -4.95 -31.07 -6.35
N LYS A 174 -6.08 -31.62 -6.82
CA LYS A 174 -6.11 -32.47 -8.03
C LYS A 174 -5.81 -31.66 -9.29
N LYS A 175 -6.24 -30.40 -9.32
CA LYS A 175 -5.95 -29.44 -10.40
C LYS A 175 -4.69 -28.62 -10.16
N GLY A 176 -3.99 -28.83 -9.04
CA GLY A 176 -2.79 -28.07 -8.70
C GLY A 176 -3.11 -26.60 -8.40
N ILE A 177 -4.18 -26.35 -7.66
CA ILE A 177 -4.65 -25.02 -7.29
C ILE A 177 -4.67 -24.88 -5.76
N ALA A 178 -4.13 -23.76 -5.27
CA ALA A 178 -4.08 -23.39 -3.86
C ALA A 178 -4.61 -21.95 -3.65
N THR A 179 -5.04 -21.64 -2.43
CA THR A 179 -5.39 -20.29 -2.01
C THR A 179 -4.25 -19.73 -1.15
N LEU A 180 -3.68 -18.60 -1.57
CA LEU A 180 -2.73 -17.81 -0.78
C LEU A 180 -3.51 -16.77 0.01
N LYS A 181 -3.42 -16.82 1.33
CA LYS A 181 -3.88 -15.78 2.25
C LYS A 181 -2.70 -14.89 2.64
N SER A 182 -2.83 -13.60 2.37
CA SER A 182 -1.81 -12.59 2.59
C SER A 182 -2.34 -11.55 3.58
N GLU A 183 -1.89 -11.60 4.83
CA GLU A 183 -2.25 -10.65 5.88
C GLU A 183 -1.21 -9.54 5.93
N PHE A 184 -1.60 -8.30 5.63
CA PHE A 184 -0.75 -7.12 5.70
C PHE A 184 -1.17 -6.23 6.87
N SER A 185 -0.19 -5.63 7.54
CA SER A 185 -0.41 -4.65 8.60
C SER A 185 0.45 -3.40 8.41
N LEU A 186 -0.17 -2.24 8.63
CA LEU A 186 0.44 -0.92 8.65
C LEU A 186 -0.09 -0.15 9.86
N GLU A 187 0.74 0.06 10.87
CA GLU A 187 0.33 0.70 12.13
C GLU A 187 -0.93 0.02 12.70
N ASN A 188 -2.05 0.73 12.75
CA ASN A 188 -3.34 0.23 13.26
C ASN A 188 -4.24 -0.40 12.17
N GLN A 189 -3.81 -0.39 10.91
CA GLN A 189 -4.55 -0.93 9.78
C GLN A 189 -4.12 -2.38 9.53
N LYS A 190 -5.10 -3.26 9.30
CA LYS A 190 -4.89 -4.65 8.90
C LYS A 190 -5.77 -4.98 7.71
N GLN A 191 -5.24 -5.72 6.76
CA GLN A 191 -6.00 -6.17 5.60
C GLN A 191 -5.51 -7.54 5.14
N THR A 192 -6.45 -8.43 4.86
CA THR A 192 -6.17 -9.77 4.34
C THR A 192 -6.62 -9.84 2.88
N LEU A 193 -5.74 -10.34 2.01
CA LEU A 193 -6.04 -10.64 0.62
C LEU A 193 -6.02 -12.16 0.42
N GLU A 194 -7.01 -12.68 -0.33
CA GLU A 194 -7.03 -14.08 -0.75
C GLU A 194 -6.82 -14.13 -2.26
N THR A 195 -5.79 -14.85 -2.70
CA THR A 195 -5.44 -14.98 -4.12
C THR A 195 -5.35 -16.46 -4.49
N GLU A 196 -5.93 -16.84 -5.62
CA GLU A 196 -5.79 -18.19 -6.16
C GLU A 196 -4.44 -18.32 -6.87
N ILE A 197 -3.64 -19.31 -6.47
CA ILE A 197 -2.38 -19.66 -7.11
C ILE A 197 -2.57 -21.01 -7.80
N SER A 198 -2.45 -21.00 -9.13
CA SER A 198 -2.51 -22.19 -9.98
C SER A 198 -1.12 -22.54 -10.52
N GLY A 199 -0.99 -23.74 -11.11
CA GLY A 199 0.25 -24.18 -11.76
C GLY A 199 1.13 -25.06 -10.88
N PHE A 200 0.59 -25.64 -9.80
CA PHE A 200 1.28 -26.70 -9.06
C PHE A 200 1.31 -28.00 -9.85
N LYS A 201 2.28 -28.86 -9.54
CA LYS A 201 2.42 -30.17 -10.18
C LYS A 201 1.19 -31.03 -9.92
N THR A 202 0.58 -31.53 -10.98
CA THR A 202 -0.53 -32.48 -10.92
C THR A 202 -0.08 -33.88 -11.29
N ASN A 203 -0.75 -34.90 -10.74
CA ASN A 203 -0.54 -36.30 -11.14
C ASN A 203 -1.32 -36.60 -12.45
N GLU A 204 -1.07 -35.84 -13.52
CA GLU A 204 -1.80 -35.97 -14.79
C GLU A 204 -1.75 -37.37 -15.41
N VAL A 205 -0.67 -38.11 -15.19
CA VAL A 205 -0.46 -39.44 -15.77
C VAL A 205 -1.50 -40.46 -15.28
N LEU A 206 -1.89 -40.40 -14.00
CA LEU A 206 -2.90 -41.32 -13.45
C LEU A 206 -4.31 -40.93 -13.90
N THR A 207 -4.62 -39.63 -13.93
CA THR A 207 -5.96 -39.16 -14.29
C THR A 207 -6.29 -39.45 -15.76
N LYS A 208 -5.34 -39.17 -16.68
CA LYS A 208 -5.49 -39.51 -18.11
C LYS A 208 -5.56 -41.02 -18.33
N ALA A 209 -4.78 -41.81 -17.58
CA ALA A 209 -4.87 -43.27 -17.66
C ALA A 209 -6.23 -43.81 -17.17
N ILE A 210 -6.76 -43.26 -16.06
CA ILE A 210 -8.07 -43.65 -15.52
C ILE A 210 -9.22 -43.26 -16.47
N GLU A 211 -9.19 -42.07 -17.06
CA GLU A 211 -10.19 -41.65 -18.05
C GLU A 211 -10.11 -42.51 -19.32
N LYS A 212 -8.90 -42.84 -19.77
CA LYS A 212 -8.70 -43.76 -20.89
C LYS A 212 -9.21 -45.16 -20.58
N ILE A 213 -9.06 -45.65 -19.35
CA ILE A 213 -9.63 -46.94 -18.93
C ILE A 213 -11.16 -46.88 -18.88
N LYS A 214 -11.73 -45.80 -18.34
CA LYS A 214 -13.19 -45.60 -18.25
C LYS A 214 -13.85 -45.42 -19.62
N SER A 215 -13.14 -44.89 -20.62
CA SER A 215 -13.64 -44.74 -21.98
C SER A 215 -13.51 -46.00 -22.83
N ILE A 216 -12.80 -47.03 -22.36
CA ILE A 216 -12.83 -48.36 -22.99
C ILE A 216 -14.21 -48.96 -22.76
N THR A 217 -15.03 -48.96 -23.80
CA THR A 217 -16.26 -49.75 -23.82
C THR A 217 -15.85 -51.23 -23.87
N PRO A 218 -16.30 -52.09 -22.92
CA PRO A 218 -15.94 -53.50 -22.97
C PRO A 218 -16.43 -54.11 -24.29
N PRO A 219 -15.62 -54.95 -24.97
CA PRO A 219 -15.99 -55.52 -26.25
C PRO A 219 -17.34 -56.23 -26.12
N ASN A 220 -18.22 -55.99 -27.10
CA ASN A 220 -19.55 -56.59 -27.08
C ASN A 220 -19.42 -58.13 -27.14
N TRP A 221 -20.47 -58.85 -26.74
CA TRP A 221 -20.42 -60.31 -26.64
C TRP A 221 -20.00 -60.98 -27.97
N PHE A 222 -20.36 -60.40 -29.12
CA PHE A 222 -19.98 -60.89 -30.43
C PHE A 222 -18.48 -60.77 -30.73
N GLU A 223 -17.85 -59.67 -30.34
CA GLU A 223 -16.40 -59.48 -30.48
C GLU A 223 -15.61 -60.40 -29.56
N ARG A 224 -16.11 -60.64 -28.34
CA ARG A 224 -15.53 -61.61 -27.41
C ARG A 224 -15.59 -63.04 -27.94
N LYS A 225 -16.73 -63.42 -28.53
CA LYS A 225 -16.91 -64.75 -29.13
C LYS A 225 -16.00 -64.95 -30.34
N ARG A 226 -15.90 -63.94 -31.22
CA ARG A 226 -14.98 -63.96 -32.38
C ARG A 226 -13.51 -64.09 -31.97
N TRP A 227 -13.10 -63.44 -30.88
CA TRP A 227 -11.74 -63.57 -30.34
C TRP A 227 -11.48 -64.97 -29.78
N GLN A 228 -12.41 -65.53 -29.01
CA GLN A 228 -12.28 -66.91 -28.51
C GLN A 228 -12.23 -67.92 -29.66
N ASP A 229 -13.13 -67.83 -30.62
CA ASP A 229 -13.19 -68.75 -31.77
C ASP A 229 -11.90 -68.68 -32.61
N SER A 230 -11.29 -67.49 -32.75
CA SER A 230 -10.01 -67.31 -33.44
C SER A 230 -8.79 -67.88 -32.68
N GLN A 231 -8.88 -68.02 -31.35
CA GLN A 231 -7.87 -68.69 -30.54
C GLN A 231 -8.03 -70.21 -30.61
N TRP A 232 -9.27 -70.71 -30.62
CA TRP A 232 -9.56 -72.14 -30.84
C TRP A 232 -9.09 -72.63 -32.22
N LEU A 233 -9.28 -71.83 -33.27
CA LEU A 233 -8.80 -72.13 -34.63
C LEU A 233 -7.26 -72.24 -34.74
N ARG A 234 -6.50 -71.62 -33.84
CA ARG A 234 -5.03 -71.74 -33.79
C ARG A 234 -4.55 -73.02 -33.10
N TYR A 235 -5.39 -73.62 -32.25
CA TYR A 235 -5.05 -74.86 -31.53
C TYR A 235 -5.44 -76.14 -32.28
N CYS A 236 -6.25 -76.04 -33.33
CA CYS A 236 -6.67 -77.19 -34.15
C CYS A 236 -5.84 -77.40 -35.43
N ILE A 237 -4.75 -76.67 -35.61
CA ILE A 237 -3.78 -76.90 -36.70
C ILE A 237 -2.49 -77.46 -36.07
N CYS A 238 -2.54 -78.75 -35.70
CA CYS A 238 -1.39 -79.62 -35.44
C CYS A 238 -1.77 -81.01 -35.93
#